data_AF-A0AAV3XN74-F1
#
_entry.id   AF-A0AAV3XN74-F1
#
_cell.length_a   1.000
_cell.length_b   1.000
_cell.length_c   1.000
_cell.angle_alpha   90.00
_cell.angle_beta   90.00
_cell.angle_gamma   90.00
#
_symmetry.space_group_name_H-M   'P 1'
#
loop_
_entity.id
_entity.type
_entity.pdbx_description
1 polymer ?
#
loop_
_entity_poly.entity_id
_entity_poly.type
_entity_poly.pdbx_seq_one_letter_code
_entity_poly.pdbx_strand_id
1 'polypeptide(L)'
;MYFTKLQTAIKQEGANENTCGDRLTELAQISTELARVVAKNPCATSEVLRILSSSDDTETRQNVAGNPNTPTQVLWQLGAKFRQALLDNPIFSLLFVEKPNLVAFSNAPP
;
A
#
# COMPACT_ATOMS: atom_id res chain seq x y z
N MET A 1 20.01 24.52 -7.48
CA MET A 1 18.62 24.97 -7.28
C MET A 1 17.60 24.26 -8.17
N TYR A 2 17.85 24.04 -9.47
CA TYR A 2 16.88 23.37 -10.36
C TYR A 2 16.60 21.89 -10.02
N PHE A 3 17.65 21.12 -9.70
CA PHE A 3 17.54 19.70 -9.37
C PHE A 3 16.62 19.43 -8.17
N THR A 4 16.78 20.19 -7.09
CA THR A 4 15.95 20.07 -5.88
C THR A 4 14.49 20.41 -6.16
N LYS A 5 14.21 21.43 -6.97
CA LYS A 5 12.83 21.78 -7.36
C LYS A 5 12.15 20.64 -8.10
N LEU A 6 12.86 19.97 -9.00
CA LEU A 6 12.33 18.82 -9.74
C LEU A 6 12.00 17.64 -8.81
N GLN A 7 12.91 17.31 -7.89
CA GLN A 7 12.68 16.24 -6.89
C GLN A 7 11.49 16.53 -5.99
N THR A 8 11.31 17.79 -5.58
CA THR A 8 10.13 18.20 -4.80
C THR A 8 8.86 18.08 -5.65
N ALA A 9 8.88 18.49 -6.91
CA ALA A 9 7.71 18.44 -7.79
C ALA A 9 7.20 17.01 -8.00
N ILE A 10 8.07 16.06 -8.34
CA ILE A 10 7.68 14.65 -8.54
C ILE A 10 7.20 13.98 -7.24
N LYS A 11 7.73 14.38 -6.09
CA LYS A 11 7.25 13.91 -4.79
C LYS A 11 5.85 14.43 -4.48
N GLN A 12 5.58 15.70 -4.76
CA GLN A 12 4.25 16.27 -4.63
C GLN A 12 3.26 15.61 -5.60
N GLU A 13 3.71 15.34 -6.82
CA GLU A 13 2.90 14.64 -7.82
C GLU A 13 2.51 13.24 -7.35
N GLY A 14 3.46 12.47 -6.78
CA GLY A 14 3.18 11.14 -6.24
C GLY A 14 2.27 11.15 -5.01
N ALA A 15 2.22 12.24 -4.26
CA ALA A 15 1.33 12.42 -3.10
C ALA A 15 -0.04 13.00 -3.48
N ASN A 16 -0.21 13.49 -4.71
CA ASN A 16 -1.43 14.15 -5.15
C ASN A 16 -2.55 13.14 -5.38
N GLU A 17 -3.68 13.36 -4.73
CA GLU A 17 -4.90 12.54 -4.81
C GLU A 17 -5.59 12.59 -6.18
N ASN A 18 -5.07 13.36 -7.13
CA ASN A 18 -5.54 13.37 -8.53
C ASN A 18 -4.56 12.65 -9.48
N THR A 19 -3.41 12.19 -8.99
CA THR A 19 -2.45 11.40 -9.77
C THR A 19 -2.80 9.93 -9.62
N CYS A 20 -3.12 9.26 -10.72
CA CYS A 20 -3.63 7.88 -10.72
C CYS A 20 -2.96 7.03 -11.81
N GLY A 21 -3.15 5.71 -11.74
CA GLY A 21 -2.84 4.79 -12.84
C GLY A 21 -1.37 4.76 -13.23
N ASP A 22 -1.10 4.76 -14.55
CA ASP A 22 0.24 4.62 -15.13
C ASP A 22 1.23 5.64 -14.60
N ARG A 23 0.78 6.87 -14.31
CA ARG A 23 1.65 7.91 -13.78
C ARG A 23 2.21 7.57 -12.40
N LEU A 24 1.40 6.97 -11.52
CA LEU A 24 1.87 6.49 -10.23
C LEU A 24 2.84 5.32 -10.38
N THR A 25 2.61 4.43 -11.37
CA THR A 25 3.54 3.35 -11.71
C THR A 25 4.90 3.89 -12.11
N GLU A 26 4.95 4.90 -12.98
CA GLU A 26 6.19 5.56 -13.39
C GLU A 26 6.93 6.17 -12.19
N LEU A 27 6.22 6.95 -11.36
CA LEU A 27 6.82 7.61 -10.19
C LEU A 27 7.40 6.59 -9.19
N ALA A 28 6.70 5.48 -8.96
CA ALA A 28 7.14 4.41 -8.07
C ALA A 28 8.47 3.76 -8.50
N GLN A 29 8.78 3.75 -9.80
CA GLN A 29 10.02 3.16 -10.33
C GLN A 29 11.22 4.10 -10.26
N ILE A 30 11.01 5.41 -10.08
CA ILE A 30 12.09 6.40 -10.06
C ILE A 30 12.97 6.25 -8.82
N SER A 31 12.38 5.99 -7.66
CA SER A 31 13.13 5.82 -6.41
C SER A 31 12.31 5.16 -5.30
N THR A 32 12.99 4.56 -4.34
CA THR A 32 12.37 4.01 -3.12
C THR A 32 11.55 5.05 -2.36
N GLU A 33 12.02 6.30 -2.30
CA GLU A 33 11.29 7.38 -1.64
C GLU A 33 9.95 7.67 -2.33
N LEU A 34 9.93 7.67 -3.66
CA LEU A 34 8.69 7.84 -4.42
C LEU A 34 7.80 6.61 -4.32
N ALA A 35 8.35 5.39 -4.30
CA ALA A 35 7.58 4.18 -4.07
C ALA A 35 6.81 4.23 -2.73
N ARG A 36 7.42 4.75 -1.66
CA ARG A 36 6.76 4.96 -0.36
C ARG A 36 5.61 5.95 -0.46
N VAL A 37 5.82 7.06 -1.19
CA VAL A 37 4.82 8.11 -1.39
C VAL A 37 3.64 7.58 -2.19
N VAL A 38 3.93 6.91 -3.32
CA VAL A 38 2.92 6.28 -4.17
C VAL A 38 2.12 5.22 -3.40
N ALA A 39 2.79 4.40 -2.56
CA ALA A 39 2.11 3.40 -1.75
C ALA A 39 1.09 4.00 -0.76
N LYS A 40 1.27 5.25 -0.32
CA LYS A 40 0.30 5.97 0.53
C LYS A 40 -0.80 6.68 -0.25
N ASN A 41 -0.66 6.83 -1.56
CA ASN A 41 -1.59 7.61 -2.36
C ASN A 41 -2.97 6.91 -2.43
N PRO A 42 -4.08 7.58 -2.07
CA PRO A 42 -5.42 6.98 -2.11
C PRO A 42 -5.92 6.67 -3.52
N CYS A 43 -5.25 7.15 -4.56
CA CYS A 43 -5.49 6.82 -5.96
C CYS A 43 -4.53 5.77 -6.53
N ALA A 44 -3.63 5.24 -5.70
CA ALA A 44 -2.85 4.06 -6.07
C ALA A 44 -3.82 2.91 -6.37
N THR A 45 -3.73 2.40 -7.60
CA THR A 45 -4.60 1.32 -8.05
C THR A 45 -4.20 0.00 -7.40
N SER A 46 -5.12 -0.95 -7.38
CA SER A 46 -4.84 -2.33 -6.94
C SER A 46 -3.62 -2.93 -7.65
N GLU A 47 -3.40 -2.58 -8.91
CA GLU A 47 -2.26 -3.06 -9.69
C GLU A 47 -0.94 -2.43 -9.27
N VAL A 48 -0.91 -1.11 -9.09
CA VAL A 48 0.27 -0.40 -8.54
C VAL A 48 0.64 -0.97 -7.17
N LEU A 49 -0.36 -1.18 -6.31
CA LEU A 49 -0.15 -1.71 -4.96
C LEU A 49 0.35 -3.17 -4.98
N ARG A 50 -0.07 -3.97 -5.96
CA ARG A 50 0.45 -5.34 -6.16
C ARG A 50 1.94 -5.31 -6.51
N ILE A 51 2.35 -4.43 -7.42
CA ILE A 51 3.76 -4.25 -7.78
C ILE A 51 4.56 -3.83 -6.54
N LEU A 52 4.08 -2.82 -5.82
CA LEU A 52 4.76 -2.27 -4.64
C LEU A 52 4.80 -3.24 -3.45
N SER A 53 3.89 -4.20 -3.37
CA SER A 53 3.89 -5.22 -2.30
C SER A 53 5.14 -6.11 -2.31
N SER A 54 5.79 -6.22 -3.47
CA SER A 54 7.03 -6.96 -3.68
C SER A 54 8.28 -6.08 -3.57
N SER A 55 8.16 -4.80 -3.21
CA SER A 55 9.30 -3.91 -3.02
C SER A 55 10.24 -4.46 -1.94
N ASP A 56 11.55 -4.32 -2.11
CA ASP A 56 12.55 -4.66 -1.08
C ASP A 56 12.47 -3.75 0.14
N ASP A 57 11.93 -2.53 -0.03
CA ASP A 57 11.79 -1.55 1.02
C ASP A 57 10.62 -1.86 1.96
N THR A 58 10.95 -2.06 3.23
CA THR A 58 9.98 -2.42 4.27
C THR A 58 8.92 -1.34 4.48
N GLU A 59 9.29 -0.05 4.40
CA GLU A 59 8.35 1.05 4.58
C GLU A 59 7.34 1.11 3.42
N THR A 60 7.80 0.87 2.18
CA THR A 60 6.92 0.75 1.01
C THR A 60 5.88 -0.35 1.21
N ARG A 61 6.30 -1.56 1.61
CA ARG A 61 5.36 -2.67 1.87
C ARG A 61 4.41 -2.37 3.03
N GLN A 62 4.88 -1.69 4.08
CA GLN A 62 4.03 -1.27 5.20
C GLN A 62 2.96 -0.27 4.74
N ASN A 63 3.33 0.70 3.89
CA ASN A 63 2.39 1.67 3.33
C ASN A 63 1.35 1.00 2.43
N VAL A 64 1.77 0.01 1.63
CA VAL A 64 0.82 -0.82 0.86
C VAL A 64 -0.16 -1.49 1.83
N ALA A 65 0.30 -2.11 2.92
CA ALA A 65 -0.61 -2.75 3.87
C ALA A 65 -1.63 -1.76 4.50
N GLY A 66 -1.29 -0.48 4.65
CA GLY A 66 -2.20 0.55 5.17
C GLY A 66 -3.08 1.24 4.12
N ASN A 67 -2.88 1.00 2.82
CA ASN A 67 -3.62 1.70 1.77
C ASN A 67 -5.05 1.11 1.60
N PRO A 68 -6.10 1.95 1.54
CA PRO A 68 -7.49 1.47 1.42
C PRO A 68 -7.78 0.72 0.11
N ASN A 69 -7.00 0.92 -0.95
CA ASN A 69 -7.18 0.21 -2.22
C ASN A 69 -6.39 -1.10 -2.29
N THR A 70 -5.71 -1.49 -1.22
CA THR A 70 -4.88 -2.68 -1.23
C THR A 70 -5.73 -3.93 -1.43
N PRO A 71 -5.44 -4.76 -2.45
CA PRO A 71 -6.21 -5.97 -2.68
C PRO A 71 -6.19 -6.89 -1.45
N THR A 72 -7.34 -7.50 -1.13
CA THR A 72 -7.49 -8.40 0.03
C THR A 72 -6.37 -9.45 0.12
N GLN A 73 -6.00 -10.07 -1.01
CA GLN A 73 -4.93 -11.08 -1.04
C GLN A 73 -3.57 -10.50 -0.64
N VAL A 74 -3.24 -9.29 -1.13
CA VAL A 74 -2.00 -8.58 -0.79
C VAL A 74 -2.03 -8.16 0.68
N LEU A 75 -3.18 -7.66 1.15
CA LEU A 75 -3.36 -7.26 2.53
C LEU A 75 -3.17 -8.44 3.51
N TRP A 76 -3.67 -9.63 3.19
CA TRP A 76 -3.43 -10.84 3.98
C TRP A 76 -1.96 -11.24 4.02
N GLN A 77 -1.30 -11.22 2.85
CA GLN A 77 0.13 -11.55 2.74
C GLN A 77 0.99 -10.61 3.59
N LEU A 78 0.72 -9.30 3.51
CA LEU A 78 1.50 -8.28 4.21
C LEU A 78 1.11 -8.16 5.68
N GLY A 79 -0.15 -8.40 6.03
CA GLY A 79 -0.66 -8.24 7.38
C GLY A 79 -0.04 -9.18 8.42
N ALA A 80 0.45 -10.35 8.00
CA ALA A 80 1.24 -11.23 8.86
C ALA A 80 2.54 -10.58 9.35
N LYS A 81 3.14 -9.69 8.54
CA LYS A 81 4.37 -8.95 8.86
C LYS A 81 4.09 -7.55 9.43
N PHE A 82 3.01 -6.92 8.98
CA PHE A 82 2.64 -5.55 9.33
C PHE A 82 1.29 -5.52 10.04
N ARG A 83 1.21 -6.18 11.21
CA ARG A 83 -0.04 -6.30 11.97
C ARG A 83 -0.69 -4.95 12.22
N GLN A 84 0.08 -3.94 12.62
CA GLN A 84 -0.47 -2.61 12.89
C GLN A 84 -1.04 -1.96 11.62
N ALA A 85 -0.30 -2.01 10.50
CA ALA A 85 -0.79 -1.46 9.23
C ALA A 85 -2.03 -2.19 8.71
N LEU A 86 -2.14 -3.50 8.94
CA LEU A 86 -3.36 -4.26 8.66
C LEU A 86 -4.54 -3.75 9.49
N LEU A 87 -4.36 -3.55 10.79
CA LEU A 87 -5.41 -3.08 11.70
C LEU A 87 -5.83 -1.63 11.40
N ASP A 88 -4.87 -0.80 10.98
CA ASP A 88 -5.11 0.60 10.60
C ASP A 88 -5.70 0.72 9.19
N ASN A 89 -5.70 -0.34 8.38
CA ASN A 89 -6.26 -0.30 7.04
C ASN A 89 -7.80 -0.19 7.11
N PRO A 90 -8.42 0.84 6.48
CA PRO A 90 -9.87 1.03 6.50
C PRO A 90 -10.68 -0.17 6.00
N ILE A 91 -10.13 -1.00 5.10
CA ILE A 91 -10.85 -2.17 4.58
C ILE A 91 -10.80 -3.38 5.52
N PHE A 92 -9.99 -3.34 6.59
CA PHE A 92 -9.83 -4.48 7.49
C PHE A 92 -11.18 -4.96 8.07
N SER A 93 -12.04 -4.02 8.46
CA SER A 93 -13.39 -4.33 8.96
C SER A 93 -14.28 -5.01 7.90
N LEU A 94 -14.01 -4.79 6.61
CA LEU A 94 -14.77 -5.40 5.51
C LEU A 94 -14.27 -6.80 5.12
N LEU A 95 -13.03 -7.17 5.50
CA LEU A 95 -12.49 -8.50 5.21
C LEU A 95 -13.35 -9.64 5.78
N PHE A 96 -14.03 -9.39 6.90
CA PHE A 96 -14.93 -10.35 7.55
C PHE A 96 -16.21 -10.64 6.74
N VAL A 97 -16.59 -9.73 5.83
CA VAL A 97 -17.73 -9.93 4.93
C VAL A 97 -17.34 -10.82 3.76
N GLU A 98 -16.09 -10.72 3.28
CA GLU A 98 -15.60 -11.44 2.11
C GLU A 98 -15.29 -12.93 2.41
N LYS A 99 -14.95 -13.26 3.66
CA LYS A 99 -14.75 -14.65 4.11
C LYS A 99 -15.26 -14.88 5.55
N PRO A 100 -16.53 -15.30 5.73
CA PRO A 100 -17.11 -15.53 7.06
C PRO A 100 -16.39 -16.59 7.94
N ASN A 101 -15.50 -17.41 7.37
CA ASN A 101 -14.82 -18.50 8.08
C ASN A 101 -13.37 -18.20 8.55
N LEU A 102 -12.86 -16.97 8.38
CA LEU A 102 -11.46 -16.64 8.74
C LEU A 102 -11.22 -16.33 10.23
N VAL A 103 -12.28 -16.27 11.05
CA VAL A 103 -12.17 -15.93 12.49
C VAL A 103 -11.76 -17.12 13.37
N ALA A 104 -11.34 -18.24 12.79
CA ALA A 104 -10.92 -19.44 13.51
C ALA A 104 -9.55 -19.32 14.24
N PHE A 105 -9.00 -18.12 14.39
CA PHE A 105 -7.83 -17.89 15.26
C PHE A 105 -8.17 -17.94 16.76
N SER A 106 -9.43 -18.20 17.16
CA SER A 106 -9.81 -18.33 18.58
C SER A 106 -10.14 -19.74 19.06
N ASN A 107 -10.10 -20.79 18.23
CA ASN A 107 -10.45 -22.15 18.67
C ASN A 107 -9.50 -23.25 18.11
N ALA A 108 -8.20 -23.15 18.38
CA ALA A 108 -7.37 -24.35 18.44
C ALA A 108 -7.49 -24.95 19.86
N PRO A 109 -7.83 -26.25 20.02
CA PRO A 109 -7.80 -26.88 21.34
C PRO A 109 -6.36 -26.94 21.88
N PRO A 110 -6.18 -27.01 23.22
CA PRO A 110 -4.86 -26.91 23.87
C PRO A 110 -3.87 -27.98 23.44
#